data_AF-A0A9E5PMM3-F1
#
_entry.id   AF-A0A9E5PMM3-F1
#
_cell.length_a   1.000
_cell.length_b   1.000
_cell.length_c   1.000
_cell.angle_alpha   90.00
_cell.angle_beta   90.00
_cell.angle_gamma   90.00
#
_symmetry.space_group_name_H-M   'P 1'
#
loop_
_entity.id
_entity.type
_entity.pdbx_description
1 polymer ?
#
loop_
_entity_poly.entity_id
_entity_poly.type
_entity_poly.pdbx_seq_one_letter_code
_entity_poly.pdbx_strand_id
1 'polypeptide(L)'
;MRRWWLWVGQGVLVVAVAWFVGRAVVGRWEEFTSLELALDLRLGPVGLAVVTVWLTYAILIEAWRRILRGWAQRLPYGSAARIWCLSNLGRYLPGKVWGIAGLAVLAHRAGVSGWTAAGS
;
A
#
# COMPACT_ATOMS: atom_id res chain seq x y z
N MET A 1 -11.06 -8.57 32.31
CA MET A 1 -9.90 -7.90 32.93
C MET A 1 -8.62 -7.94 32.05
N ARG A 2 -8.28 -9.05 31.37
CA ARG A 2 -7.07 -9.19 30.52
C ARG A 2 -6.97 -8.22 29.32
N ARG A 3 -8.11 -7.74 28.78
CA ARG A 3 -8.14 -6.82 27.62
C ARG A 3 -7.77 -5.37 27.98
N TRP A 4 -8.03 -4.93 29.22
CA TRP A 4 -7.76 -3.55 29.69
C TRP A 4 -6.27 -3.23 29.72
N TRP A 5 -5.45 -4.15 30.23
CA TRP A 5 -3.98 -4.01 30.23
C TRP A 5 -3.38 -3.87 28.83
N LEU A 6 -3.99 -4.52 27.82
CA LEU A 6 -3.57 -4.38 26.43
C LEU A 6 -3.91 -2.99 25.87
N TRP A 7 -5.08 -2.43 26.20
CA TRP A 7 -5.45 -1.07 25.80
C TRP A 7 -4.57 -0.02 26.49
N VAL A 8 -4.28 -0.19 27.78
CA VAL A 8 -3.36 0.69 28.53
C VAL A 8 -1.96 0.60 27.96
N GLY A 9 -1.44 -0.60 27.73
CA GLY A 9 -0.12 -0.81 27.11
C GLY A 9 -0.04 -0.24 25.70
N GLN A 10 -1.07 -0.41 24.88
CA GLN A 10 -1.15 0.19 23.54
C GLN A 10 -1.19 1.72 23.62
N GLY A 11 -1.92 2.29 24.57
CA GLY A 11 -1.96 3.73 24.80
C GLY A 11 -0.59 4.29 25.18
N VAL A 12 0.08 3.65 26.14
CA VAL A 12 1.46 4.03 26.55
C VAL A 12 2.42 3.94 25.36
N LEU A 13 2.33 2.89 24.55
CA LEU A 13 3.17 2.73 23.37
C LEU A 13 2.91 3.82 22.33
N VAL A 14 1.65 4.13 22.03
CA VAL A 14 1.28 5.20 21.09
C VAL A 14 1.82 6.55 21.57
N VAL A 15 1.67 6.85 22.87
CA VAL A 15 2.18 8.08 23.47
C VAL A 15 3.72 8.11 23.43
N ALA A 16 4.39 7.00 23.74
CA ALA A 16 5.85 6.90 23.68
C ALA A 16 6.39 7.11 22.25
N VAL A 17 5.75 6.50 21.25
CA VAL A 17 6.10 6.68 19.83
C VAL A 17 5.84 8.13 19.40
N ALA A 18 4.67 8.68 19.71
CA ALA A 18 4.35 10.06 19.38
C ALA A 18 5.32 11.06 20.02
N TRP A 19 5.66 10.85 21.29
CA TRP A 19 6.65 11.66 22.00
C TRP A 19 8.04 11.54 21.38
N PHE A 20 8.48 10.32 21.06
CA PHE A 20 9.79 10.09 20.44
C PHE A 20 9.89 10.77 19.07
N VAL A 21 8.88 10.57 18.22
CA VAL A 21 8.81 11.21 16.89
C VAL A 21 8.74 12.72 17.03
N GLY A 22 7.88 13.24 17.91
CA GLY A 22 7.77 14.68 18.16
C GLY A 22 9.08 15.29 18.63
N ARG A 23 9.75 14.66 19.60
CA ARG A 23 11.06 15.09 20.10
C ARG A 23 12.13 15.08 19.00
N ALA A 24 12.16 14.05 18.17
CA ALA A 24 13.11 13.94 17.06
C ALA A 24 12.88 15.01 15.99
N VAL A 25 11.62 15.32 15.69
CA VAL A 25 11.25 16.37 14.73
C VAL A 25 11.57 17.76 15.27
N VAL A 26 11.18 18.06 16.52
CA VAL A 26 11.43 19.38 17.13
C VAL A 26 12.92 19.62 17.36
N GLY A 27 13.65 18.61 17.84
CA GLY A 27 15.09 18.74 18.13
C GLY A 27 15.96 18.93 16.89
N ARG A 28 15.45 18.63 15.69
CA ARG A 28 16.13 18.82 14.41
C ARG A 28 15.37 19.77 13.48
N TRP A 29 14.41 20.52 14.01
CA TRP A 29 13.54 21.38 13.22
C TRP A 29 14.33 22.43 12.45
N GLU A 30 15.32 23.05 13.11
CA GLU A 30 16.18 24.06 12.50
C GLU A 30 16.97 23.48 11.31
N GLU A 31 17.49 22.25 11.44
CA GLU A 31 18.24 21.53 10.40
C GLU A 31 17.36 21.25 9.15
N PHE A 32 16.08 20.93 9.34
CA PHE A 32 15.11 20.76 8.24
C PHE A 32 14.71 22.08 7.58
N THR A 33 14.58 23.17 8.34
CA THR A 33 14.22 24.48 7.78
C THR A 33 15.40 25.20 7.12
N SER A 34 16.63 24.91 7.54
CA SER A 34 17.85 25.45 6.91
C SER A 34 18.34 24.61 5.74
N LEU A 35 17.68 23.49 5.44
CA LEU A 35 17.91 22.70 4.25
C LEU A 35 17.45 23.54 3.06
N GLU A 36 18.41 24.27 2.48
CA GLU A 36 18.24 24.80 1.12
C GLU A 36 17.94 23.59 0.24
N LEU A 37 16.70 23.51 -0.24
CA LEU A 37 16.25 22.52 -1.22
C LEU A 37 16.98 22.79 -2.55
N ALA A 38 18.29 22.58 -2.56
CA ALA A 38 19.07 22.31 -3.74
C ALA A 38 18.57 20.96 -4.25
N LEU A 39 17.42 20.99 -4.92
CA LEU A 39 16.84 19.88 -5.65
C LEU A 39 17.84 19.49 -6.75
N ASP A 40 18.90 18.76 -6.38
CA ASP A 40 19.76 18.04 -7.31
C ASP A 40 18.94 16.87 -7.86
N LEU A 41 17.95 17.21 -8.69
CA LEU A 41 17.07 16.28 -9.37
C LEU A 41 17.89 15.55 -10.42
N ARG A 42 18.62 14.54 -9.95
CA ARG A 42 19.30 13.60 -10.81
C ARG A 42 18.24 12.75 -11.51
N LEU A 43 17.85 13.20 -12.70
CA LEU A 43 16.81 12.56 -13.51
C LEU A 43 17.13 11.09 -13.80
N GLY A 44 18.41 10.70 -13.85
CA GLY A 44 18.84 9.31 -14.04
C GLY A 44 18.35 8.38 -12.92
N PRO A 45 18.83 8.53 -11.67
CA PRO A 45 18.36 7.74 -10.53
C PRO A 45 16.85 7.83 -10.30
N VAL A 46 16.25 9.01 -10.44
CA VAL A 46 14.79 9.18 -10.27
C VAL A 46 14.03 8.42 -11.36
N GLY A 47 14.45 8.54 -12.61
CA GLY A 47 13.87 7.80 -13.74
C GLY A 47 13.99 6.30 -13.53
N LEU A 48 15.16 5.80 -13.12
CA LEU A 48 15.37 4.40 -12.82
C LEU A 48 14.47 3.91 -11.69
N ALA A 49 14.30 4.70 -10.62
CA ALA A 49 13.40 4.37 -9.52
C ALA A 49 11.95 4.28 -10.00
N VAL A 50 11.48 5.25 -10.80
CA VAL A 50 10.14 5.26 -11.39
C VAL A 50 9.93 4.00 -12.25
N VAL A 51 10.85 3.72 -13.18
CA VAL A 51 10.76 2.53 -14.04
C VAL A 51 10.74 1.25 -13.19
N THR A 52 11.61 1.15 -12.19
CA THR A 52 11.69 -0.02 -11.30
C THR A 52 10.37 -0.24 -10.55
N VAL A 53 9.75 0.82 -10.05
CA VAL A 53 8.45 0.76 -9.37
C VAL A 53 7.35 0.30 -10.33
N TRP A 54 7.28 0.87 -11.53
CA TRP A 54 6.29 0.47 -12.53
C TRP A 54 6.45 -0.98 -12.99
N LEU A 55 7.69 -1.41 -13.23
CA LEU A 55 7.99 -2.81 -13.56
C LEU A 55 7.60 -3.76 -12.43
N THR A 56 7.87 -3.38 -11.19
CA THR A 56 7.45 -4.15 -10.01
C THR A 56 5.94 -4.35 -10.00
N TYR A 57 5.15 -3.28 -10.16
CA TYR A 57 3.70 -3.38 -10.23
C TYR A 57 3.22 -4.23 -11.41
N ALA A 58 3.83 -4.08 -12.59
CA ALA A 58 3.49 -4.88 -13.76
C ALA A 58 3.70 -6.38 -13.52
N ILE A 59 4.82 -6.73 -12.88
CA ILE A 59 5.14 -8.11 -12.50
C ILE A 59 4.12 -8.63 -11.48
N LEU A 60 3.79 -7.85 -10.43
CA LEU A 60 2.80 -8.26 -9.43
C LEU A 60 1.41 -8.49 -10.06
N ILE A 61 0.96 -7.59 -10.93
CA ILE A 61 -0.33 -7.72 -11.64
C ILE A 61 -0.33 -9.00 -12.49
N GLU A 62 0.75 -9.26 -13.24
CA GLU A 62 0.83 -10.44 -14.09
C GLU A 62 0.96 -11.74 -13.28
N ALA A 63 1.69 -11.72 -12.17
CA ALA A 63 1.77 -12.86 -11.24
C ALA A 63 0.38 -13.21 -10.69
N TRP A 64 -0.38 -12.21 -10.24
CA TRP A 64 -1.75 -12.40 -9.79
C TRP A 64 -2.66 -12.95 -10.91
N ARG A 65 -2.56 -12.41 -12.13
CA ARG A 65 -3.30 -12.95 -13.29
C ARG A 65 -2.93 -14.40 -13.59
N ARG A 66 -1.67 -14.82 -13.40
CA ARG A 66 -1.23 -16.20 -13.59
C ARG A 66 -1.88 -17.13 -12.56
N ILE A 67 -1.98 -16.71 -11.30
CA ILE A 67 -2.68 -17.46 -10.26
C ILE A 67 -4.16 -17.62 -10.63
N LEU A 68 -4.83 -16.54 -11.04
CA LEU A 68 -6.22 -16.60 -11.51
C LEU A 68 -6.41 -17.54 -12.70
N ARG A 69 -5.48 -17.55 -13.65
CA ARG A 69 -5.52 -18.49 -14.79
C ARG A 69 -5.39 -19.93 -14.34
N GLY A 70 -4.58 -20.22 -13.31
CA GLY A 70 -4.52 -21.53 -12.67
C GLY A 70 -5.85 -21.97 -12.06
N TRP A 71 -6.69 -21.01 -11.68
CA TRP A 71 -8.05 -21.21 -11.16
C TRP A 71 -9.13 -21.17 -12.26
N ALA A 72 -8.73 -21.35 -13.53
CA ALA A 72 -9.58 -21.27 -14.72
C ALA A 72 -10.30 -19.92 -14.89
N GLN A 73 -9.83 -18.86 -14.23
CA GLN A 73 -10.35 -17.50 -14.37
C GLN A 73 -9.47 -16.69 -15.32
N ARG A 74 -10.07 -16.12 -16.36
CA ARG A 74 -9.34 -15.29 -17.34
C ARG A 74 -9.68 -13.83 -17.13
N LEU A 75 -8.65 -13.03 -16.88
CA LEU A 75 -8.77 -11.59 -16.70
C LEU A 75 -7.83 -10.86 -17.68
N PRO A 76 -8.32 -9.93 -18.50
CA PRO A 76 -7.48 -9.08 -19.33
C PRO A 76 -6.52 -8.23 -18.48
N TYR A 77 -5.33 -7.92 -19.01
CA TYR A 77 -4.31 -7.19 -18.25
C TYR A 77 -4.78 -5.80 -17.81
N GLY A 78 -5.43 -5.05 -18.71
CA GLY A 78 -5.94 -3.71 -18.39
C GLY A 78 -6.97 -3.73 -17.25
N SER A 79 -7.87 -4.71 -17.26
CA SER A 79 -8.83 -4.92 -16.16
C SER A 79 -8.12 -5.25 -14.85
N ALA A 80 -7.12 -6.14 -14.90
CA ALA A 80 -6.34 -6.52 -13.73
C ALA A 80 -5.56 -5.34 -13.14
N ALA A 81 -4.91 -4.53 -13.98
CA ALA A 81 -4.20 -3.33 -13.57
C ALA A 81 -5.14 -2.30 -12.93
N ARG A 82 -6.31 -2.07 -13.53
CA ARG A 82 -7.33 -1.18 -12.94
C ARG A 82 -7.78 -1.66 -11.57
N ILE A 83 -8.06 -2.96 -11.43
CA ILE A 83 -8.46 -3.58 -10.17
C ILE A 83 -7.34 -3.41 -9.12
N TRP A 84 -6.09 -3.72 -9.47
CA TRP A 84 -4.94 -3.56 -8.58
C TRP A 84 -4.77 -2.12 -8.10
N CYS A 85 -4.80 -1.14 -9.00
CA CYS A 85 -4.67 0.28 -8.65
C CYS A 85 -5.78 0.73 -7.69
N LEU A 86 -7.05 0.45 -8.03
CA LEU A 86 -8.18 0.86 -7.20
C LEU A 86 -8.19 0.16 -5.84
N SER A 87 -7.83 -1.12 -5.80
CA SER A 87 -7.77 -1.88 -4.54
C SER A 87 -6.64 -1.38 -3.64
N ASN A 88 -5.51 -0.95 -4.21
CA ASN A 88 -4.43 -0.35 -3.42
C ASN A 88 -4.83 0.97 -2.76
N LEU A 89 -5.78 1.72 -3.32
CA LEU A 89 -6.30 2.92 -2.68
C LEU A 89 -7.07 2.60 -1.38
N GLY A 90 -7.57 1.37 -1.23
CA GLY A 90 -8.23 0.93 0.00
C GLY A 90 -7.36 1.03 1.25
N ARG A 91 -6.03 1.06 1.11
CA ARG A 91 -5.10 1.24 2.25
C ARG A 91 -5.20 2.61 2.91
N TYR A 92 -5.71 3.61 2.19
CA TYR A 92 -5.88 4.97 2.68
C TYR A 92 -7.24 5.18 3.34
N LEU A 93 -8.12 4.18 3.28
CA LEU A 93 -9.43 4.22 3.91
C LEU A 93 -9.39 3.57 5.30
N PRO A 94 -10.14 4.12 6.28
CA PRO A 94 -10.17 3.59 7.64
C PRO A 94 -10.86 2.23 7.70
N GLY A 95 -10.23 1.25 8.36
CA GLY A 95 -10.70 -0.12 8.41
C GLY A 95 -10.03 -0.96 7.31
N LYS A 96 -9.03 -1.75 7.69
CA LYS A 96 -8.06 -2.48 6.82
C LYS A 96 -8.66 -3.42 5.75
N VAL A 97 -9.98 -3.47 5.61
CA VAL A 97 -10.75 -4.36 4.74
C VAL A 97 -10.96 -3.82 3.32
N TRP A 98 -10.86 -2.51 3.10
CA TRP A 98 -11.23 -1.89 1.81
C TRP A 98 -10.39 -2.38 0.63
N GLY A 99 -9.11 -2.69 0.85
CA GLY A 99 -8.27 -3.21 -0.22
C GLY A 99 -8.73 -4.58 -0.71
N ILE A 100 -9.05 -5.49 0.22
CA ILE A 100 -9.53 -6.83 -0.08
C ILE A 100 -10.95 -6.78 -0.67
N ALA A 101 -11.83 -5.96 -0.10
CA ALA A 101 -13.18 -5.76 -0.59
C ALA A 101 -13.18 -5.17 -2.02
N GLY A 102 -12.32 -4.18 -2.28
CA GLY A 102 -12.13 -3.60 -3.61
C GLY A 102 -11.69 -4.63 -4.63
N LEU A 103 -10.71 -5.47 -4.27
CA LEU A 103 -10.21 -6.55 -5.12
C LEU A 103 -11.33 -7.54 -5.46
N ALA A 104 -12.06 -8.03 -4.46
CA ALA A 104 -13.14 -9.00 -4.62
C ALA A 104 -14.29 -8.45 -5.48
N VAL A 105 -14.78 -7.25 -5.18
CA VAL A 105 -15.92 -6.64 -5.87
C VAL A 105 -15.57 -6.28 -7.31
N LEU A 106 -14.41 -5.67 -7.54
CA LEU A 106 -14.02 -5.26 -8.89
C LEU A 106 -13.65 -6.46 -9.77
N ALA A 107 -13.07 -7.52 -9.20
CA ALA A 107 -12.84 -8.78 -9.91
C ALA A 107 -14.17 -9.47 -10.28
N HIS A 108 -15.15 -9.49 -9.36
CA HIS A 108 -16.49 -10.00 -9.63
C HIS A 108 -17.18 -9.27 -10.79
N ARG A 109 -17.09 -7.94 -10.80
CA ARG A 109 -17.60 -7.13 -11.92
C ARG A 109 -16.86 -7.37 -13.24
N ALA A 110 -15.65 -7.90 -13.20
CA ALA A 110 -14.87 -8.27 -14.37
C ALA A 110 -15.08 -9.73 -14.81
N GLY A 111 -16.04 -10.44 -14.21
CA GLY A 111 -16.37 -11.83 -14.55
C GLY A 111 -15.50 -12.88 -13.86
N VAL A 112 -14.71 -12.49 -12.85
CA VAL A 112 -13.87 -13.40 -12.05
C VAL A 112 -14.49 -13.61 -10.68
N SER A 113 -14.51 -14.83 -10.16
CA SER A 113 -14.99 -15.07 -8.78
C SER A 113 -14.27 -14.17 -7.76
N GLY A 114 -15.04 -13.42 -6.96
CA GLY A 114 -14.49 -12.49 -5.97
C GLY A 114 -13.68 -13.19 -4.87
N TRP A 115 -14.08 -14.41 -4.48
CA TRP A 115 -13.36 -15.24 -3.52
C TRP A 115 -12.03 -15.76 -4.08
N THR A 116 -12.07 -16.15 -5.36
CA THR A 116 -10.90 -16.58 -6.14
C THR A 116 -9.95 -15.40 -6.40
N ALA A 117 -10.44 -14.16 -6.38
CA ALA A 117 -9.60 -12.97 -6.45
C ALA A 117 -9.02 -12.54 -5.10
N ALA A 118 -9.78 -12.70 -4.01
CA ALA A 118 -9.37 -12.29 -2.66
C ALA A 118 -8.49 -13.32 -1.93
N GLY A 119 -8.64 -14.61 -2.27
CA GLY A 119 -7.91 -15.71 -1.65
C GLY A 119 -6.64 -16.16 -2.38
N SER A 120 -6.30 -15.51 -3.51
CA SER A 120 -5.12 -15.77 -4.34
C SER A 120 -3.89 -14.99 -3.90
#